data_AF-A0A947ASS2-F1
#
_entry.id   AF-A0A947ASS2-F1
#
_cell.length_a   1.000
_cell.length_b   1.000
_cell.length_c   1.000
_cell.angle_alpha   90.00
_cell.angle_beta   90.00
_cell.angle_gamma   90.00
#
_symmetry.space_group_name_H-M   'P 1'
#
loop_
_entity.id
_entity.type
_entity.pdbx_description
1 polymer ?
#
loop_
_entity_poly.entity_id
_entity_poly.type
_entity_poly.pdbx_seq_one_letter_code
_entity_poly.pdbx_strand_id
1 'polypeptide(L)'
;MTNNWKYQDIVDLEYFFRIDSSENQKSLQQRDRQIYLDSGVADAASPKMLLQHWLQARRDALFPSEQLSQSPGFVTSESLRLLTLILLLVGLTGGGLSGLAFFTYSGTTPVNVFHYLTLFILTQLALLCLLFLTLVLRLILPAYREVPSLLFRLYGTIVNRFMSYIQGRIRNYLPADQQNSYEQTFALFWKADRKYGRLMFWPLFTISQKVMVSINVGLITATFFRVVTSDIAFGWQSTLEISSDAIYRLVKTLAIPWSWLIPLDQAYPSLEQIEGSRIILKDGIYNLATQDLVSWWPFLVLCLLCYG
;
A
#
# COMPACT_ATOMS: atom_id res chain seq x y z
N MET A 1 18.79 8.72 -23.08
CA MET A 1 17.51 8.14 -22.61
C MET A 1 17.78 7.37 -21.32
N THR A 2 16.98 7.59 -20.28
CA THR A 2 17.17 6.96 -18.96
C THR A 2 16.98 5.45 -19.06
N ASN A 3 17.91 4.67 -18.52
CA ASN A 3 18.01 3.21 -18.66
C ASN A 3 16.91 2.41 -17.90
N ASN A 4 15.77 3.04 -17.56
CA ASN A 4 14.74 2.46 -16.72
C ASN A 4 13.47 2.20 -17.53
N TRP A 5 13.19 0.91 -17.76
CA TRP A 5 11.92 0.47 -18.32
C TRP A 5 10.78 0.80 -17.36
N LYS A 6 9.69 1.35 -17.89
CA LYS A 6 8.46 1.62 -17.16
C LYS A 6 7.39 0.58 -17.51
N TYR A 7 6.35 0.48 -16.70
CA TYR A 7 5.21 -0.41 -16.98
C TYR A 7 4.53 -0.10 -18.33
N GLN A 8 4.44 1.18 -18.70
CA GLN A 8 3.94 1.59 -20.02
C GLN A 8 4.73 0.97 -21.18
N ASP A 9 6.05 0.80 -21.03
CA ASP A 9 6.92 0.27 -22.08
C ASP A 9 6.68 -1.22 -22.28
N ILE A 10 6.40 -1.94 -21.21
CA ILE A 10 6.09 -3.38 -21.26
C ILE A 10 4.70 -3.59 -21.88
N VAL A 11 3.73 -2.74 -21.54
CA VAL A 11 2.38 -2.81 -22.12
C VAL A 11 2.39 -2.52 -23.61
N ASP A 12 3.09 -1.47 -24.05
CA ASP A 12 3.20 -1.14 -25.48
C ASP A 12 3.95 -2.22 -26.26
N LEU A 13 5.00 -2.78 -25.67
CA LEU A 13 5.77 -3.87 -26.28
C LEU A 13 4.90 -5.11 -26.52
N GLU A 14 4.09 -5.50 -25.52
CA GLU A 14 3.17 -6.63 -25.67
C GLU A 14 2.07 -6.35 -26.71
N TYR A 15 1.57 -5.11 -26.73
CA TYR A 15 0.62 -4.68 -27.74
C TYR A 15 1.18 -4.82 -29.16
N PHE A 16 2.42 -4.37 -29.40
CA PHE A 16 3.06 -4.48 -30.70
C PHE A 16 3.36 -5.93 -31.10
N PHE A 17 3.85 -6.77 -30.18
CA PHE A 17 4.05 -8.20 -30.45
C PHE A 17 2.76 -8.90 -30.85
N ARG A 18 1.63 -8.48 -30.28
CA ARG A 18 0.34 -9.06 -30.63
C ARG A 18 -0.15 -8.60 -32.00
N ILE A 19 0.03 -7.33 -32.37
CA ILE A 19 -0.27 -6.88 -33.74
C ILE A 19 0.58 -7.68 -34.74
N ASP A 20 1.87 -7.80 -34.46
CA ASP A 20 2.83 -8.48 -35.32
C ASP A 20 2.56 -9.99 -35.45
N SER A 21 1.87 -10.61 -34.47
CA SER A 21 1.50 -12.03 -34.52
C SER A 21 0.60 -12.41 -35.71
N SER A 22 -0.08 -11.43 -36.30
CA SER A 22 -0.95 -11.60 -37.46
C SER A 22 -0.30 -11.21 -38.80
N GLU A 23 0.92 -10.67 -38.79
CA GLU A 23 1.61 -10.19 -39.98
C GLU A 23 2.54 -11.24 -40.61
N ASN A 24 2.83 -11.05 -41.91
CA ASN A 24 3.76 -11.91 -42.64
C ASN A 24 5.20 -11.69 -42.17
N GLN A 25 5.91 -12.78 -41.85
CA GLN A 25 7.27 -12.76 -41.33
C GLN A 25 8.29 -12.01 -42.21
N LYS A 26 8.13 -12.03 -43.55
CA LYS A 26 9.00 -11.26 -44.45
C LYS A 26 8.81 -9.73 -44.28
N SER A 27 7.58 -9.29 -44.07
CA SER A 27 7.24 -7.87 -43.81
C SER A 27 7.88 -7.41 -42.50
N LEU A 28 7.70 -8.21 -41.44
CA LEU A 28 8.27 -7.93 -40.12
C LEU A 28 9.79 -7.80 -40.16
N GLN A 29 10.48 -8.76 -40.80
CA GLN A 29 11.94 -8.71 -40.94
C GLN A 29 12.42 -7.47 -41.71
N GLN A 30 11.74 -7.10 -42.79
CA GLN A 30 12.09 -5.92 -43.57
C GLN A 30 11.90 -4.63 -42.76
N ARG A 31 10.78 -4.50 -42.06
CA ARG A 31 10.47 -3.38 -41.17
C ARG A 31 11.47 -3.27 -40.03
N ASP A 32 11.71 -4.36 -39.31
CA ASP A 32 12.57 -4.35 -38.12
C ASP A 32 14.04 -4.11 -38.50
N ARG A 33 14.48 -4.61 -39.67
CA ARG A 33 15.78 -4.27 -40.24
C ARG A 33 15.87 -2.79 -40.58
N GLN A 34 14.82 -2.21 -41.16
CA GLN A 34 14.81 -0.78 -41.47
C GLN A 34 14.88 0.07 -40.20
N ILE A 35 14.09 -0.27 -39.17
CA ILE A 35 14.15 0.37 -37.85
C ILE A 35 15.56 0.28 -37.24
N TYR A 36 16.24 -0.86 -37.35
CA TYR A 36 17.62 -1.02 -36.89
C TYR A 36 18.58 -0.08 -37.63
N LEU A 37 18.50 -0.04 -38.96
CA LEU A 37 19.36 0.82 -39.79
C LEU A 37 19.13 2.30 -39.50
N ASP A 38 17.88 2.71 -39.30
CA ASP A 38 17.50 4.11 -39.02
C ASP A 38 17.83 4.53 -37.59
N SER A 39 18.06 3.57 -36.68
CA SER A 39 18.34 3.88 -35.26
C SER A 39 19.70 4.57 -35.05
N GLY A 40 20.66 4.41 -35.97
CA GLY A 40 22.02 4.95 -35.85
C GLY A 40 22.80 4.44 -34.63
N VAL A 41 22.32 3.37 -34.00
CA VAL A 41 22.90 2.79 -32.79
C VAL A 41 24.16 2.00 -33.16
N ALA A 42 25.25 2.18 -32.41
CA ALA A 42 26.51 1.47 -32.66
C ALA A 42 26.34 -0.07 -32.59
N ASP A 43 27.09 -0.81 -33.42
CA ASP A 43 27.02 -2.27 -33.53
C ASP A 43 27.26 -3.04 -32.20
N ALA A 44 27.82 -2.37 -31.18
CA ALA A 44 28.05 -2.92 -29.84
C ALA A 44 26.95 -2.57 -28.81
N ALA A 45 25.78 -2.09 -29.26
CA ALA A 45 24.73 -1.69 -28.33
C ALA A 45 24.09 -2.86 -27.57
N SER A 46 23.74 -2.59 -26.32
CA SER A 46 23.06 -3.59 -25.50
C SER A 46 21.70 -3.98 -26.12
N PRO A 47 21.28 -5.25 -26.04
CA PRO A 47 19.97 -5.70 -26.53
C PRO A 47 18.80 -4.87 -26.00
N LYS A 48 18.93 -4.37 -24.78
CA LYS A 48 17.97 -3.51 -24.11
C LYS A 48 17.81 -2.15 -24.80
N MET A 49 18.90 -1.54 -25.25
CA MET A 49 18.86 -0.27 -25.98
C MET A 49 18.25 -0.47 -27.37
N LEU A 50 18.61 -1.54 -28.07
CA LEU A 50 18.00 -1.88 -29.36
C LEU A 50 16.49 -2.06 -29.24
N LEU A 51 16.04 -2.76 -28.20
CA LEU A 51 14.61 -2.96 -27.93
C LEU A 51 13.89 -1.64 -27.58
N GLN A 52 14.54 -0.73 -26.86
CA GLN A 52 13.99 0.60 -26.58
C GLN A 52 13.86 1.45 -27.85
N HIS A 53 14.87 1.43 -28.72
CA HIS A 53 14.82 2.12 -30.01
C HIS A 53 13.73 1.54 -30.90
N TRP A 54 13.62 0.22 -30.97
CA TRP A 54 12.54 -0.44 -31.69
C TRP A 54 11.17 -0.04 -31.15
N LEU A 55 10.99 -0.06 -29.83
CA LEU A 55 9.74 0.32 -29.18
C LEU A 55 9.35 1.77 -29.49
N GLN A 56 10.32 2.69 -29.44
CA GLN A 56 10.08 4.09 -29.75
C GLN A 56 9.71 4.28 -31.23
N ALA A 57 10.42 3.64 -32.16
CA ALA A 57 10.09 3.71 -33.58
C ALA A 57 8.68 3.15 -33.89
N ARG A 58 8.27 2.08 -33.19
CA ARG A 58 6.91 1.53 -33.30
C ARG A 58 5.87 2.49 -32.75
N ARG A 59 6.14 3.16 -31.62
CA ARG A 59 5.28 4.21 -31.08
C ARG A 59 5.13 5.36 -32.06
N ASP A 60 6.22 5.88 -32.60
CA ASP A 60 6.18 7.03 -33.50
C ASP A 60 5.44 6.71 -34.81
N ALA A 61 5.49 5.46 -35.27
CA ALA A 61 4.78 5.00 -36.47
C ALA A 61 3.27 4.81 -36.28
N LEU A 62 2.83 4.27 -35.12
CA LEU A 62 1.43 3.95 -34.85
C LEU A 62 0.69 5.04 -34.06
N PHE A 63 1.43 5.83 -33.29
CA PHE A 63 0.93 6.90 -32.43
C PHE A 63 1.83 8.13 -32.62
N PRO A 64 1.60 8.93 -33.68
CA PRO A 64 2.28 10.21 -33.87
C PRO A 64 2.20 11.07 -32.61
N SER A 65 3.12 12.01 -32.41
CA SER A 65 3.29 12.76 -31.15
C SER A 65 2.01 13.38 -30.55
N GLU A 66 1.03 13.73 -31.38
CA GLU A 66 -0.29 14.24 -30.94
C GLU A 66 -1.24 13.16 -30.38
N GLN A 67 -1.03 11.90 -30.76
CA GLN A 67 -1.84 10.72 -30.39
C GLN A 67 -1.11 9.77 -29.43
N LEU A 68 0.06 10.14 -28.91
CA LEU A 68 0.82 9.29 -28.00
C LEU A 68 0.06 8.97 -26.69
N SER A 69 -0.87 9.86 -26.31
CA SER A 69 -1.82 9.67 -25.21
C SER A 69 -2.83 8.54 -25.45
N GLN A 70 -2.98 8.07 -26.69
CA GLN A 70 -3.82 6.94 -27.07
C GLN A 70 -3.07 5.61 -27.02
N SER A 71 -1.74 5.63 -26.81
CA SER A 71 -0.98 4.38 -26.67
C SER A 71 -1.50 3.55 -25.48
N PRO A 72 -1.69 2.23 -25.63
CA PRO A 72 -2.19 1.38 -24.56
C PRO A 72 -1.37 1.47 -23.26
N GLY A 73 -0.06 1.62 -23.38
CA GLY A 73 0.87 1.80 -22.27
C GLY A 73 0.64 3.12 -21.53
N PHE A 74 0.44 4.22 -22.27
CA PHE A 74 0.10 5.50 -21.66
C PHE A 74 -1.24 5.41 -20.93
N VAL A 75 -2.29 4.93 -21.59
CA VAL A 75 -3.65 4.79 -21.02
C VAL A 75 -3.63 3.94 -19.76
N THR A 76 -2.89 2.82 -19.77
CA THR A 76 -2.75 1.94 -18.59
C THR A 76 -2.02 2.65 -17.46
N SER A 77 -0.92 3.35 -17.75
CA SER A 77 -0.15 4.07 -16.73
C SER A 77 -0.94 5.21 -16.09
N GLU A 78 -1.70 5.95 -16.89
CA GLU A 78 -2.54 7.04 -16.40
C GLU A 78 -3.73 6.48 -15.60
N SER A 79 -4.33 5.38 -16.05
CA SER A 79 -5.37 4.67 -15.28
C SER A 79 -4.87 4.21 -13.92
N LEU A 80 -3.65 3.63 -13.84
CA LEU A 80 -3.05 3.24 -12.57
C LEU A 80 -2.72 4.45 -11.69
N ARG A 81 -2.30 5.57 -12.28
CA ARG A 81 -2.04 6.82 -11.55
C ARG A 81 -3.32 7.40 -10.95
N LEU A 82 -4.38 7.50 -11.74
CA LEU A 82 -5.70 7.98 -11.29
C LEU A 82 -6.29 7.05 -10.23
N LEU A 83 -6.22 5.74 -10.44
CA LEU A 83 -6.62 4.74 -9.44
C LEU A 83 -5.84 4.94 -8.13
N THR A 84 -4.53 5.15 -8.21
CA THR A 84 -3.70 5.41 -7.03
C THR A 84 -4.17 6.67 -6.31
N LEU A 85 -4.40 7.77 -7.02
CA LEU A 85 -4.86 9.03 -6.43
C LEU A 85 -6.21 8.88 -5.72
N ILE A 86 -7.18 8.22 -6.37
CA ILE A 86 -8.50 7.96 -5.79
C ILE A 86 -8.35 7.11 -4.52
N LEU A 87 -7.60 6.01 -4.60
CA LEU A 87 -7.41 5.12 -3.45
C LEU A 87 -6.63 5.79 -2.31
N LEU A 88 -5.71 6.71 -2.61
CA LEU A 88 -5.04 7.52 -1.59
C LEU A 88 -6.03 8.42 -0.86
N LEU A 89 -6.92 9.11 -1.58
CA LEU A 89 -7.97 9.95 -0.96
C LEU A 89 -8.94 9.11 -0.13
N VAL A 90 -9.34 7.94 -0.64
CA VAL A 90 -10.18 6.98 0.11
C VAL A 90 -9.45 6.46 1.35
N GLY A 91 -8.16 6.17 1.26
CA GLY A 91 -7.34 5.76 2.40
C GLY A 91 -7.24 6.86 3.46
N LEU A 92 -6.93 8.09 3.04
CA LEU A 92 -6.80 9.25 3.92
C LEU A 92 -8.10 9.52 4.68
N THR A 93 -9.22 9.58 3.94
CA THR A 93 -10.55 9.78 4.53
C THR A 93 -10.96 8.61 5.41
N GLY A 94 -10.69 7.36 4.99
CA GLY A 94 -10.97 6.16 5.76
C GLY A 94 -10.22 6.13 7.10
N GLY A 95 -8.92 6.44 7.09
CA GLY A 95 -8.10 6.55 8.30
C GLY A 95 -8.55 7.68 9.20
N GLY A 96 -8.82 8.85 8.63
CA GLY A 96 -9.32 10.01 9.37
C GLY A 96 -10.67 9.75 10.03
N LEU A 97 -11.64 9.21 9.28
CA LEU A 97 -12.96 8.84 9.82
C LEU A 97 -12.85 7.73 10.88
N SER A 98 -11.99 6.74 10.69
CA SER A 98 -11.76 5.69 11.69
C SER A 98 -11.22 6.26 12.99
N GLY A 99 -10.23 7.16 12.91
CA GLY A 99 -9.70 7.87 14.08
C GLY A 99 -10.76 8.73 14.75
N LEU A 100 -11.46 9.57 13.98
CA LEU A 100 -12.51 10.43 14.50
C LEU A 100 -13.60 9.62 15.20
N ALA A 101 -14.06 8.53 14.57
CA ALA A 101 -15.06 7.61 15.11
C ALA A 101 -14.59 6.91 16.39
N PHE A 102 -13.34 6.47 16.43
CA PHE A 102 -12.74 5.87 17.63
C PHE A 102 -12.74 6.85 18.82
N PHE A 103 -12.48 8.13 18.55
CA PHE A 103 -12.50 9.19 19.55
C PHE A 103 -13.88 9.84 19.78
N THR A 104 -14.97 9.37 19.15
CA THR A 104 -16.31 9.93 19.33
C THR A 104 -16.95 9.54 20.67
N TYR A 105 -16.17 9.42 21.74
CA TYR A 105 -16.71 9.10 23.06
C TYR A 105 -17.06 10.37 23.88
N SER A 106 -18.28 10.36 24.42
CA SER A 106 -18.97 11.45 25.09
C SER A 106 -18.43 11.80 26.49
N GLY A 107 -17.24 12.40 26.61
CA GLY A 107 -16.79 13.20 27.78
C GLY A 107 -16.86 12.62 29.20
N THR A 108 -17.32 11.37 29.36
CA THR A 108 -17.63 10.71 30.63
C THR A 108 -16.84 9.43 30.82
N THR A 109 -16.12 9.01 29.77
CA THR A 109 -15.43 7.71 29.72
C THR A 109 -14.12 7.91 28.96
N PRO A 110 -13.00 7.56 29.58
CA PRO A 110 -11.66 7.75 29.03
C PRO A 110 -11.41 6.78 27.87
N VAL A 111 -10.52 7.17 26.98
CA VAL A 111 -10.11 6.32 25.85
C VAL A 111 -9.18 5.23 26.38
N ASN A 112 -9.62 3.98 26.28
CA ASN A 112 -8.78 2.85 26.63
C ASN A 112 -7.67 2.66 25.60
N VAL A 113 -6.44 2.90 26.02
CA VAL A 113 -5.24 2.82 25.19
C VAL A 113 -5.06 1.41 24.59
N PHE A 114 -5.46 0.34 25.28
CA PHE A 114 -5.33 -1.00 24.73
C PHE A 114 -6.20 -1.24 23.49
N HIS A 115 -7.38 -0.61 23.41
CA HIS A 115 -8.19 -0.69 22.20
C HIS A 115 -7.49 0.00 21.03
N TYR A 116 -6.88 1.16 21.28
CA TYR A 116 -6.10 1.87 20.27
C TYR A 116 -4.89 1.03 19.80
N LEU A 117 -4.08 0.54 20.75
CA LEU A 117 -2.92 -0.29 20.46
C LEU A 117 -3.31 -1.56 19.70
N THR A 118 -4.41 -2.23 20.09
CA THR A 118 -4.85 -3.48 19.46
C THR A 118 -5.35 -3.24 18.03
N LEU A 119 -6.21 -2.24 17.82
CA LEU A 119 -6.84 -2.01 16.53
C LEU A 119 -5.86 -1.43 15.51
N PHE A 120 -5.09 -0.43 15.92
CA PHE A 120 -4.28 0.36 14.98
C PHE A 120 -2.83 -0.09 14.92
N ILE A 121 -2.22 -0.58 16.01
CA ILE A 121 -0.78 -0.86 16.03
C ILE A 121 -0.49 -2.36 15.97
N LEU A 122 -1.18 -3.19 16.75
CA LEU A 122 -0.95 -4.63 16.80
C LEU A 122 -1.28 -5.31 15.46
N THR A 123 -2.33 -4.86 14.77
CA THR A 123 -2.68 -5.39 13.44
C THR A 123 -1.57 -5.12 12.42
N GLN A 124 -0.95 -3.94 12.47
CA GLN A 124 0.17 -3.56 11.60
C GLN A 124 1.44 -4.32 11.95
N LEU A 125 1.77 -4.42 13.24
CA LEU A 125 2.88 -5.22 13.73
C LEU A 125 2.73 -6.70 13.35
N ALA A 126 1.54 -7.28 13.44
CA ALA A 126 1.29 -8.65 13.04
C ALA A 126 1.59 -8.88 11.56
N LEU A 127 1.19 -7.94 10.69
CA LEU A 127 1.49 -7.98 9.25
C LEU A 127 2.99 -7.83 8.98
N LEU A 128 3.66 -6.91 9.66
CA LEU A 128 5.11 -6.72 9.56
C LEU A 128 5.88 -7.95 10.01
N CYS A 129 5.52 -8.54 11.15
CA CYS A 129 6.09 -9.78 11.66
C CYS A 129 5.88 -10.94 10.67
N LEU A 130 4.70 -11.04 10.06
CA LEU A 130 4.41 -12.06 9.06
C LEU A 130 5.27 -11.87 7.80
N LEU A 131 5.45 -10.63 7.33
CA LEU A 131 6.35 -10.31 6.22
C LEU A 131 7.81 -10.66 6.57
N PHE A 132 8.28 -10.26 7.74
CA PHE A 132 9.63 -10.56 8.22
C PHE A 132 9.86 -12.06 8.36
N LEU A 133 8.90 -12.81 8.92
CA LEU A 133 8.98 -14.26 9.01
C LEU A 133 9.10 -14.90 7.62
N THR A 134 8.32 -14.45 6.63
CA THR A 134 8.44 -14.97 5.27
C THR A 134 9.79 -14.65 4.62
N LEU A 135 10.40 -13.51 4.95
CA LEU A 135 11.75 -13.15 4.50
C LEU A 135 12.79 -14.07 5.14
N VAL A 136 12.76 -14.25 6.47
CA VAL A 136 13.70 -15.10 7.21
C VAL A 136 13.62 -16.55 6.73
N LEU A 137 12.41 -17.10 6.56
CA LEU A 137 12.22 -18.46 6.05
C LEU A 137 12.81 -18.65 4.65
N ARG A 138 12.71 -17.64 3.77
CA ARG A 138 13.30 -17.67 2.42
C ARG A 138 14.83 -17.58 2.43
N LEU A 139 15.40 -16.89 3.41
CA LEU A 139 16.85 -16.80 3.57
C LEU A 139 17.43 -18.13 4.06
N ILE A 140 16.78 -18.75 5.04
CA ILE A 140 17.26 -19.97 5.72
C ILE A 140 16.97 -21.24 4.92
N LEU A 141 15.79 -21.35 4.28
CA LEU A 141 15.35 -22.58 3.63
C LEU A 141 15.36 -22.42 2.09
N PRO A 142 16.35 -23.01 1.37
CA PRO A 142 16.45 -22.88 -0.09
C PRO A 142 15.20 -23.37 -0.83
N ALA A 143 14.51 -24.38 -0.29
CA ALA A 143 13.27 -24.93 -0.84
C ALA A 143 12.13 -23.89 -0.93
N TYR A 144 12.17 -22.81 -0.13
CA TYR A 144 11.16 -21.75 -0.12
C TYR A 144 11.47 -20.57 -1.03
N ARG A 145 12.64 -20.54 -1.70
CA ARG A 145 13.03 -19.46 -2.62
C ARG A 145 12.18 -19.44 -3.89
N GLU A 146 11.93 -20.63 -4.44
CA GLU A 146 11.18 -20.79 -5.70
C GLU A 146 9.66 -20.86 -5.49
N VAL A 147 9.22 -21.07 -4.24
CA VAL A 147 7.80 -21.19 -3.92
C VAL A 147 7.18 -19.81 -3.68
N PRO A 148 6.10 -19.44 -4.37
CA PRO A 148 5.36 -18.22 -4.08
C PRO A 148 4.90 -18.24 -2.62
N SER A 149 5.24 -17.21 -1.85
CA SER A 149 4.91 -17.12 -0.43
C SER A 149 3.39 -17.24 -0.24
N LEU A 150 2.95 -17.79 0.90
CA LEU A 150 1.54 -17.84 1.26
C LEU A 150 0.89 -16.45 1.11
N LEU A 151 1.60 -15.41 1.55
CA LEU A 151 1.20 -14.01 1.39
C LEU A 151 0.97 -13.61 -0.07
N PHE A 152 1.88 -13.97 -0.97
CA PHE A 152 1.71 -13.69 -2.41
C PHE A 152 0.43 -14.36 -2.95
N ARG A 153 0.14 -15.60 -2.56
CA ARG A 153 -1.06 -16.33 -2.99
C ARG A 153 -2.33 -15.75 -2.41
N LEU A 154 -2.33 -15.43 -1.11
CA LEU A 154 -3.46 -14.81 -0.43
C LEU A 154 -3.76 -13.43 -1.04
N TYR A 155 -2.73 -12.60 -1.21
CA TYR A 155 -2.83 -11.30 -1.85
C TYR A 155 -3.39 -11.43 -3.27
N GLY A 156 -2.81 -12.30 -4.09
CA GLY A 156 -3.30 -12.54 -5.46
C GLY A 156 -4.76 -13.01 -5.48
N THR A 157 -5.17 -13.87 -4.53
CA THR A 157 -6.56 -14.33 -4.42
C THR A 157 -7.51 -13.18 -4.05
N ILE A 158 -7.13 -12.34 -3.09
CA ILE A 158 -7.91 -11.18 -2.66
C ILE A 158 -8.05 -10.18 -3.80
N VAL A 159 -6.94 -9.84 -4.46
CA VAL A 159 -6.93 -8.93 -5.62
C VAL A 159 -7.79 -9.48 -6.75
N ASN A 160 -7.66 -10.76 -7.09
CA ASN A 160 -8.46 -11.37 -8.16
C ASN A 160 -9.96 -11.35 -7.83
N ARG A 161 -10.35 -11.62 -6.59
CA ARG A 161 -11.74 -11.52 -6.14
C ARG A 161 -12.26 -10.09 -6.20
N PHE A 162 -11.46 -9.13 -5.72
CA PHE A 162 -11.79 -7.71 -5.75
C PHE A 162 -11.94 -7.18 -7.19
N MET A 163 -11.00 -7.54 -8.07
CA MET A 163 -11.06 -7.19 -9.49
C MET A 163 -12.27 -7.80 -10.18
N SER A 164 -12.59 -9.06 -9.88
CA SER A 164 -13.81 -9.71 -10.41
C SER A 164 -15.09 -9.05 -9.89
N TYR A 165 -15.10 -8.61 -8.63
CA TYR A 165 -16.21 -7.87 -8.04
C TYR A 165 -16.41 -6.51 -8.72
N ILE A 166 -15.33 -5.73 -8.86
CA ILE A 166 -15.35 -4.44 -9.58
C ILE A 166 -15.80 -4.65 -11.01
N GLN A 167 -15.28 -5.65 -11.71
CA GLN A 167 -15.68 -5.96 -13.08
C GLN A 167 -17.18 -6.20 -13.18
N GLY A 168 -17.75 -7.01 -12.27
CA GLY A 168 -19.20 -7.26 -12.23
C GLY A 168 -20.02 -5.99 -11.97
N ARG A 169 -19.50 -5.06 -11.15
CA ARG A 169 -20.14 -3.76 -10.91
C ARG A 169 -20.07 -2.86 -12.14
N ILE A 170 -18.88 -2.68 -12.73
CA ILE A 170 -18.67 -1.80 -13.90
C ILE A 170 -19.47 -2.28 -15.11
N ARG A 171 -19.54 -3.60 -15.33
CA ARG A 171 -20.32 -4.19 -16.44
C ARG A 171 -21.78 -3.75 -16.44
N ASN A 172 -22.39 -3.59 -15.26
CA ASN A 172 -23.79 -3.17 -15.15
C ASN A 172 -24.03 -1.71 -15.55
N TYR A 173 -22.98 -0.90 -15.64
CA TYR A 173 -23.04 0.50 -16.06
C TYR A 173 -22.58 0.73 -17.51
N LEU A 174 -22.07 -0.30 -18.19
CA LEU A 174 -21.60 -0.21 -19.57
C LEU A 174 -22.71 -0.55 -20.58
N PRO A 175 -22.90 0.26 -21.64
CA PRO A 175 -23.73 -0.07 -22.80
C PRO A 175 -23.35 -1.42 -23.42
N ALA A 176 -24.33 -2.19 -23.92
CA ALA A 176 -24.15 -3.59 -24.37
C ALA A 176 -23.11 -3.77 -25.49
N ASP A 177 -22.94 -2.75 -26.34
CA ASP A 177 -21.94 -2.66 -27.40
C ASP A 177 -20.50 -2.52 -26.87
N GLN A 178 -20.32 -1.88 -25.71
CA GLN A 178 -19.00 -1.68 -25.09
C GLN A 178 -18.62 -2.79 -24.11
N GLN A 179 -19.59 -3.59 -23.65
CA GLN A 179 -19.35 -4.70 -22.70
C GLN A 179 -18.35 -5.72 -23.25
N ASN A 180 -18.48 -6.12 -24.51
CA ASN A 180 -17.60 -7.12 -25.13
C ASN A 180 -16.17 -6.59 -25.34
N SER A 181 -16.02 -5.32 -25.71
CA SER A 181 -14.70 -4.69 -25.89
C SER A 181 -13.96 -4.49 -24.55
N TYR A 182 -14.71 -4.12 -23.50
CA TYR A 182 -14.19 -4.00 -22.14
C TYR A 182 -13.78 -5.36 -21.56
N GLU A 183 -14.60 -6.40 -21.71
CA GLU A 183 -14.27 -7.75 -21.24
C GLU A 183 -13.04 -8.31 -21.96
N GLN A 184 -12.89 -8.06 -23.26
CA GLN A 184 -11.70 -8.46 -24.01
C GLN A 184 -10.47 -7.74 -23.49
N THR A 185 -10.48 -6.40 -23.41
CA THR A 185 -9.33 -5.61 -22.94
C THR A 185 -8.95 -5.94 -21.49
N PHE A 186 -9.93 -6.03 -20.60
CA PHE A 186 -9.71 -6.38 -19.21
C PHE A 186 -9.21 -7.81 -19.05
N ALA A 187 -9.78 -8.77 -19.77
CA ALA A 187 -9.32 -10.15 -19.73
C ALA A 187 -7.88 -10.28 -20.21
N LEU A 188 -7.47 -9.51 -21.21
CA LEU A 188 -6.10 -9.50 -21.74
C LEU A 188 -5.04 -9.07 -20.73
N PHE A 189 -5.38 -8.17 -19.81
CA PHE A 189 -4.44 -7.67 -18.80
C PHE A 189 -4.57 -8.36 -17.43
N TRP A 190 -5.78 -8.83 -17.08
CA TRP A 190 -6.10 -9.29 -15.73
C TRP A 190 -6.46 -10.77 -15.62
N LYS A 191 -7.04 -11.37 -16.67
CA LYS A 191 -7.39 -12.81 -16.70
C LYS A 191 -6.47 -13.66 -17.57
N ALA A 192 -5.68 -13.04 -18.45
CA ALA A 192 -4.87 -13.73 -19.43
C ALA A 192 -3.41 -13.78 -18.98
N ASP A 193 -3.03 -15.01 -18.67
CA ASP A 193 -1.69 -15.57 -18.68
C ASP A 193 -0.90 -15.57 -17.36
N ARG A 194 -0.51 -16.79 -16.94
CA ARG A 194 0.43 -17.06 -15.84
C ARG A 194 1.74 -16.28 -16.02
N LYS A 195 2.03 -15.87 -17.25
CA LYS A 195 3.19 -15.08 -17.68
C LYS A 195 3.19 -13.65 -17.12
N TYR A 196 2.05 -12.96 -17.09
CA TYR A 196 1.95 -11.55 -16.68
C TYR A 196 1.38 -11.32 -15.27
N GLY A 197 0.78 -12.33 -14.64
CA GLY A 197 0.29 -12.22 -13.26
C GLY A 197 1.38 -11.81 -12.25
N ARG A 198 2.64 -12.19 -12.48
CA ARG A 198 3.79 -11.75 -11.67
C ARG A 198 4.22 -10.31 -11.96
N LEU A 199 3.95 -9.81 -13.17
CA LEU A 199 4.27 -8.44 -13.58
C LEU A 199 3.35 -7.44 -12.89
N MET A 200 2.04 -7.73 -12.82
CA MET A 200 1.04 -6.85 -12.18
C MET A 200 1.00 -6.95 -10.65
N PHE A 201 1.64 -7.96 -10.06
CA PHE A 201 1.77 -8.05 -8.60
C PHE A 201 2.43 -6.80 -8.00
N TRP A 202 3.57 -6.37 -8.54
CA TRP A 202 4.35 -5.28 -7.96
C TRP A 202 3.66 -3.90 -8.02
N PRO A 203 3.03 -3.49 -9.14
CA PRO A 203 2.21 -2.27 -9.17
C PRO A 203 1.12 -2.28 -8.12
N LEU A 204 0.35 -3.38 -8.03
CA LEU A 204 -0.80 -3.44 -7.13
C LEU A 204 -0.38 -3.52 -5.68
N PHE A 205 0.67 -4.29 -5.40
CA PHE A 205 1.26 -4.34 -4.08
C PHE A 205 1.73 -2.95 -3.67
N THR A 206 2.44 -2.24 -4.55
CA THR A 206 2.89 -0.86 -4.31
C THR A 206 1.71 0.09 -4.05
N ILE A 207 0.63 -0.01 -4.84
CA ILE A 207 -0.59 0.79 -4.61
C ILE A 207 -1.17 0.47 -3.22
N SER A 208 -1.27 -0.81 -2.84
CA SER A 208 -1.80 -1.19 -1.52
C SER A 208 -0.96 -0.63 -0.36
N GLN A 209 0.37 -0.63 -0.48
CA GLN A 209 1.26 -0.05 0.52
C GLN A 209 1.05 1.48 0.64
N LYS A 210 0.95 2.18 -0.50
CA LYS A 210 0.66 3.62 -0.52
C LYS A 210 -0.69 3.95 0.14
N VAL A 211 -1.71 3.13 -0.10
CA VAL A 211 -3.03 3.29 0.53
C VAL A 211 -2.93 3.08 2.04
N MET A 212 -2.18 2.08 2.50
CA MET A 212 -1.96 1.84 3.93
C MET A 212 -1.29 3.05 4.61
N VAL A 213 -0.24 3.60 3.97
CA VAL A 213 0.40 4.84 4.44
C VAL A 213 -0.61 5.99 4.50
N SER A 214 -1.46 6.13 3.48
CA SER A 214 -2.51 7.17 3.46
C SER A 214 -3.51 7.02 4.62
N ILE A 215 -3.90 5.79 4.95
CA ILE A 215 -4.75 5.48 6.11
C ILE A 215 -4.06 5.93 7.39
N ASN A 216 -2.77 5.62 7.57
CA ASN A 216 -2.01 6.05 8.74
C ASN A 216 -1.88 7.57 8.83
N VAL A 217 -1.63 8.26 7.72
CA VAL A 217 -1.63 9.74 7.68
C VAL A 217 -3.00 10.30 8.11
N GLY A 218 -4.09 9.71 7.63
CA GLY A 218 -5.44 10.09 8.03
C GLY A 218 -5.69 9.88 9.52
N LEU A 219 -5.28 8.73 10.05
CA LEU A 219 -5.42 8.38 11.46
C LEU A 219 -4.60 9.32 12.36
N ILE A 220 -3.33 9.60 12.00
CA ILE A 220 -2.47 10.56 12.70
C ILE A 220 -3.12 11.94 12.71
N THR A 221 -3.63 12.39 11.55
CA THR A 221 -4.31 13.69 11.43
C THR A 221 -5.54 13.75 12.35
N ALA A 222 -6.34 12.69 12.40
CA ALA A 222 -7.50 12.60 13.28
C ALA A 222 -7.11 12.57 14.76
N THR A 223 -6.07 11.81 15.14
CA THR A 223 -5.53 11.79 16.50
C THR A 223 -5.06 13.17 16.93
N PHE A 224 -4.27 13.87 16.12
CA PHE A 224 -3.84 15.24 16.42
C PHE A 224 -5.01 16.21 16.53
N PHE A 225 -5.92 16.20 15.55
CA PHE A 225 -7.10 17.05 15.56
C PHE A 225 -7.89 16.86 16.86
N ARG A 226 -8.08 15.61 17.28
CA ARG A 226 -8.81 15.26 18.49
C ARG A 226 -8.09 15.68 19.77
N VAL A 227 -6.78 15.47 19.87
CA VAL A 227 -5.97 15.91 21.02
C VAL A 227 -5.95 17.43 21.14
N VAL A 228 -5.95 18.17 20.03
CA VAL A 228 -5.91 19.64 20.04
C VAL A 228 -7.29 20.26 20.33
N THR A 229 -8.37 19.64 19.85
CA THR A 229 -9.73 20.21 19.93
C THR A 229 -10.54 19.70 21.11
N SER A 230 -10.17 18.54 21.68
CA SER A 230 -10.94 17.86 22.73
C SER A 230 -10.00 17.52 23.88
N ASP A 231 -10.46 17.72 25.12
CA ASP A 231 -9.75 17.26 26.32
C ASP A 231 -9.91 15.74 26.47
N ILE A 232 -9.04 14.99 25.77
CA ILE A 232 -9.11 13.53 25.72
C ILE A 232 -8.26 12.94 26.84
N ALA A 233 -8.94 12.30 27.78
CA ALA A 233 -8.31 11.45 28.76
C ALA A 233 -7.96 10.08 28.15
N PHE A 234 -6.66 9.75 28.07
CA PHE A 234 -6.21 8.39 27.74
C PHE A 234 -5.89 7.63 29.02
N GLY A 235 -6.45 6.45 29.19
CA GLY A 235 -6.09 5.57 30.30
C GLY A 235 -6.09 4.13 29.86
N TRP A 236 -5.67 3.23 30.73
CA TRP A 236 -5.69 1.80 30.43
C TRP A 236 -6.61 1.06 31.39
N GLN A 237 -7.32 0.08 30.84
CA GLN A 237 -8.18 -0.83 31.57
C GLN A 237 -8.07 -2.22 30.96
N SER A 238 -7.92 -3.23 31.80
CA SER A 238 -7.87 -4.62 31.39
C SER A 238 -8.76 -5.47 32.30
N THR A 239 -9.44 -6.45 31.72
CA THR A 239 -10.16 -7.49 32.48
C THR A 239 -9.20 -8.53 33.06
N LEU A 240 -8.01 -8.67 32.46
CA LEU A 240 -6.92 -9.45 33.01
C LEU A 240 -6.19 -8.62 34.07
N GLU A 241 -5.82 -9.24 35.19
CA GLU A 241 -5.00 -8.63 36.25
C GLU A 241 -3.55 -8.46 35.80
N ILE A 242 -3.33 -7.47 34.92
CA ILE A 242 -2.00 -7.09 34.44
C ILE A 242 -1.42 -6.03 35.39
N SER A 243 -0.17 -6.22 35.82
CA SER A 243 0.54 -5.24 36.65
C SER A 243 1.00 -4.04 35.84
N SER A 244 1.07 -2.87 36.48
CA SER A 244 1.60 -1.64 35.87
C SER A 244 3.04 -1.80 35.38
N ASP A 245 3.87 -2.57 36.11
CA ASP A 245 5.24 -2.89 35.70
C ASP A 245 5.28 -3.67 34.37
N ALA A 246 4.37 -4.61 34.15
CA ALA A 246 4.28 -5.34 32.88
C ALA A 246 3.91 -4.42 31.72
N ILE A 247 3.00 -3.48 31.94
CA ILE A 247 2.58 -2.47 30.94
C ILE A 247 3.74 -1.53 30.65
N TYR A 248 4.44 -1.05 31.67
CA TYR A 248 5.62 -0.22 31.52
C TYR A 248 6.69 -0.89 30.66
N ARG A 249 6.99 -2.17 30.91
CA ARG A 249 7.94 -2.95 30.08
C ARG A 249 7.47 -3.09 28.63
N LEU A 250 6.18 -3.33 28.41
CA LEU A 250 5.60 -3.42 27.06
C LEU A 250 5.76 -2.09 26.31
N VAL A 251 5.33 -0.99 26.92
CA VAL A 251 5.40 0.36 26.36
C VAL A 251 6.86 0.74 26.06
N LYS A 252 7.78 0.47 26.99
CA LYS A 252 9.22 0.68 26.80
C LYS A 252 9.79 -0.14 25.64
N THR A 253 9.32 -1.38 25.46
CA THR A 253 9.74 -2.25 24.34
C THR A 253 9.25 -1.71 23.01
N LEU A 254 7.99 -1.25 22.95
CA LEU A 254 7.44 -0.59 21.77
C LEU A 254 8.16 0.73 21.48
N ALA A 255 8.66 1.43 22.49
CA ALA A 255 9.37 2.70 22.30
C ALA A 255 10.82 2.58 21.82
N ILE A 256 11.39 1.36 21.74
CA ILE A 256 12.79 1.15 21.32
C ILE A 256 13.17 1.92 20.05
N PRO A 257 12.36 1.93 18.95
CA PRO A 257 12.78 2.54 17.69
C PRO A 257 13.02 4.06 17.75
N TRP A 258 12.41 4.77 18.70
CA TRP A 258 12.53 6.23 18.83
C TRP A 258 13.09 6.71 20.18
N SER A 259 13.19 5.83 21.17
CA SER A 259 13.67 6.16 22.52
C SER A 259 15.09 6.74 22.58
N TRP A 260 15.90 6.53 21.55
CA TRP A 260 17.26 7.09 21.44
C TRP A 260 17.29 8.52 20.87
N LEU A 261 16.19 8.97 20.25
CA LEU A 261 16.08 10.29 19.62
C LEU A 261 15.24 11.27 20.44
N ILE A 262 14.21 10.75 21.13
CA ILE A 262 13.23 11.55 21.85
C ILE A 262 13.53 11.50 23.35
N PRO A 263 13.46 12.64 24.08
CA PRO A 263 13.56 12.66 25.55
C PRO A 263 12.62 11.63 26.19
N LEU A 264 13.10 10.92 27.23
CA LEU A 264 12.38 9.78 27.80
C LEU A 264 11.01 10.16 28.38
N ASP A 265 10.84 11.39 28.84
CA ASP A 265 9.59 11.97 29.35
C ASP A 265 8.52 12.14 28.26
N GLN A 266 8.91 12.17 26.98
CA GLN A 266 8.00 12.30 25.83
C GLN A 266 7.96 11.03 24.96
N ALA A 267 8.97 10.18 25.05
CA ALA A 267 9.07 8.96 24.27
C ALA A 267 7.98 7.94 24.65
N TYR A 268 7.63 7.88 25.94
CA TYR A 268 6.60 7.01 26.49
C TYR A 268 6.21 7.39 27.93
N PRO A 269 5.02 7.00 28.43
CA PRO A 269 4.61 7.30 29.80
C PRO A 269 5.50 6.61 30.86
N SER A 270 5.81 7.33 31.94
CA SER A 270 6.54 6.81 33.10
C SER A 270 5.74 5.75 33.85
N LEU A 271 6.39 5.00 34.76
CA LEU A 271 5.68 4.01 35.59
C LEU A 271 4.59 4.67 36.43
N GLU A 272 4.88 5.83 37.03
CA GLU A 272 3.92 6.61 37.82
C GLU A 272 2.72 7.05 36.98
N GLN A 273 2.97 7.53 35.75
CA GLN A 273 1.89 7.91 34.83
C GLN A 273 1.05 6.71 34.37
N ILE A 274 1.66 5.54 34.20
CA ILE A 274 0.93 4.31 33.91
C ILE A 274 0.07 3.94 35.13
N GLU A 275 0.60 3.98 36.35
CA GLU A 275 -0.18 3.69 37.56
C GLU A 275 -1.34 4.68 37.75
N GLY A 276 -1.07 5.97 37.59
CA GLY A 276 -2.05 7.05 37.74
C GLY A 276 -3.08 7.16 36.61
N SER A 277 -2.86 6.48 35.48
CA SER A 277 -3.81 6.38 34.36
C SER A 277 -4.59 5.05 34.32
N ARG A 278 -4.47 4.21 35.36
CA ARG A 278 -5.23 2.96 35.48
C ARG A 278 -6.69 3.25 35.82
N ILE A 279 -7.59 2.85 34.92
CA ILE A 279 -9.03 3.06 35.11
C ILE A 279 -9.61 1.86 35.86
N ILE A 280 -10.10 2.10 37.08
CA ILE A 280 -10.80 1.10 37.88
C ILE A 280 -12.30 1.32 37.71
N LEU A 281 -13.01 0.31 37.19
CA LEU A 281 -14.44 0.41 36.86
C LEU A 281 -15.31 0.89 38.05
N LYS A 282 -14.92 0.55 39.28
CA LYS A 282 -15.64 0.92 40.50
C LYS A 282 -15.41 2.38 40.92
N ASP A 283 -14.24 2.94 40.64
CA ASP A 283 -13.83 4.27 41.12
C ASP A 283 -14.03 5.35 40.04
N GLY A 284 -14.21 4.95 38.79
CA GLY A 284 -14.41 5.86 37.66
C GLY A 284 -13.15 6.69 37.35
N ILE A 285 -13.34 7.86 36.73
CA ILE A 285 -12.25 8.77 36.31
C ILE A 285 -11.98 9.93 37.27
N TYR A 286 -12.84 10.13 38.28
CA TYR A 286 -12.84 11.35 39.09
C TYR A 286 -11.58 11.53 39.96
N ASN A 287 -10.86 10.45 40.25
CA ASN A 287 -9.65 10.46 41.08
C ASN A 287 -8.34 10.38 40.25
N LEU A 288 -8.41 10.36 38.92
CA LEU A 288 -7.23 10.25 38.06
C LEU A 288 -6.65 11.64 37.77
N ALA A 289 -5.33 11.78 37.87
CA ALA A 289 -4.66 13.04 37.57
C ALA A 289 -4.63 13.29 36.05
N THR A 290 -5.08 14.46 35.60
CA THR A 290 -5.10 14.84 34.17
C THR A 290 -3.73 14.71 33.50
N GLN A 291 -2.65 14.96 34.25
CA GLN A 291 -1.28 14.87 33.74
C GLN A 291 -0.90 13.43 33.31
N ASP A 292 -1.39 12.41 34.02
CA ASP A 292 -1.13 11.00 33.71
C ASP A 292 -1.98 10.52 32.53
N LEU A 293 -3.12 11.17 32.29
CA LEU A 293 -4.01 10.82 31.19
C LEU A 293 -3.53 11.40 29.85
N VAL A 294 -2.82 12.54 29.87
CA VAL A 294 -2.28 13.18 28.66
C VAL A 294 -0.94 12.57 28.22
N SER A 295 -0.22 11.87 29.10
CA SER A 295 1.12 11.32 28.77
C SER A 295 1.12 10.23 27.69
N TRP A 296 -0.04 9.66 27.35
CA TRP A 296 -0.13 8.57 26.37
C TRP A 296 -0.14 9.04 24.92
N TRP A 297 -0.69 10.21 24.60
CA TRP A 297 -0.89 10.58 23.19
C TRP A 297 0.42 10.70 22.38
N PRO A 298 1.55 11.21 22.92
CA PRO A 298 2.80 11.27 22.16
C PRO A 298 3.27 9.86 21.79
N PHE A 299 3.21 8.94 22.74
CA PHE A 299 3.55 7.53 22.55
C PHE A 299 2.70 6.88 21.45
N LEU A 300 1.38 7.12 21.44
CA LEU A 300 0.48 6.55 20.44
C LEU A 300 0.74 7.09 19.04
N VAL A 301 1.02 8.38 18.91
CA VAL A 301 1.41 8.99 17.64
C VAL A 301 2.75 8.42 17.15
N LEU A 302 3.73 8.26 18.04
CA LEU A 302 5.03 7.67 17.70
C LEU A 302 4.91 6.21 17.25
N CYS A 303 4.02 5.44 17.89
CA CYS A 303 3.70 4.09 17.43
C CYS A 303 3.14 4.10 16.00
N LEU A 304 2.22 5.02 15.66
CA LEU A 304 1.70 5.12 14.28
C LEU A 304 2.76 5.55 13.28
N LEU A 305 3.65 6.47 13.66
CA LEU A 305 4.73 6.93 12.78
C LEU A 305 5.78 5.84 12.52
N CYS A 306 6.00 4.95 13.48
CA CYS A 306 7.04 3.93 13.38
C CYS A 306 6.53 2.60 12.82
N TYR A 307 5.30 2.21 13.17
CA TYR A 307 4.75 0.90 12.84
C TYR A 307 3.69 0.91 11.73
N GLY A 308 3.16 2.10 11.39
CA GLY A 308 2.18 2.29 10.32
C GLY A 308 2.78 2.61 8.97
#